data_AF-A0A2X5NQD5-F1
#
_entry.id   AF-A0A2X5NQD5-F1
#
_cell.length_a   1.000
_cell.length_b   1.000
_cell.length_c   1.000
_cell.angle_alpha   90.00
_cell.angle_beta   90.00
_cell.angle_gamma   90.00
#
_symmetry.space_group_name_H-M   'P 1'
#
loop_
_entity.id
_entity.type
_entity.pdbx_description
1 polymer ?
#
loop_
_entity_poly.entity_id
_entity_poly.type
_entity_poly.pdbx_seq_one_letter_code
_entity_poly.pdbx_strand_id
1 'polypeptide(L)' 'MKRSPTQLAIDNLIFRPTKLSRNKPKPIPIASEVETYDAVRLLRKRKYDCMRMRRI' A
#
# COMPACT_ATOMS: atom_id res chain seq x y z
N MET A 1 -17.72 -39.50 -5.78
CA MET A 1 -18.97 -38.71 -5.60
C MET A 1 -19.04 -37.63 -6.67
N LYS A 2 -20.06 -37.64 -7.53
CA LYS A 2 -20.34 -36.52 -8.46
C LYS A 2 -21.03 -35.41 -7.65
N ARG A 3 -20.52 -34.18 -7.70
CA ARG A 3 -21.21 -33.02 -7.10
C ARG A 3 -22.42 -32.64 -7.96
N SER A 4 -23.51 -32.22 -7.33
CA SER A 4 -24.68 -31.74 -8.09
C SER A 4 -24.32 -30.44 -8.83
N PRO A 5 -24.96 -30.16 -9.98
CA PRO A 5 -24.77 -28.90 -10.70
C PRO A 5 -25.09 -27.67 -9.84
N THR A 6 -26.06 -27.79 -8.95
CA THR A 6 -26.46 -26.73 -8.01
C THR A 6 -25.37 -26.43 -6.99
N GLN A 7 -24.71 -27.46 -6.46
CA GLN A 7 -23.61 -27.28 -5.52
C GLN A 7 -22.42 -26.56 -6.18
N LEU A 8 -22.12 -26.92 -7.43
CA LEU A 8 -21.09 -26.25 -8.24
C LEU A 8 -21.40 -24.77 -8.48
N ALA A 9 -22.65 -24.43 -8.77
CA ALA A 9 -23.06 -23.04 -8.95
C ALA A 9 -22.90 -22.23 -7.66
N ILE A 10 -23.35 -22.77 -6.53
CA ILE A 10 -23.21 -22.13 -5.20
C ILE A 10 -21.73 -21.90 -4.85
N ASP A 11 -20.87 -22.89 -5.05
CA ASP A 11 -19.44 -22.79 -4.73
C ASP A 11 -18.72 -21.70 -5.55
N ASN A 12 -19.22 -21.38 -6.74
CA ASN A 12 -18.70 -20.31 -7.61
C ASN A 12 -19.25 -18.93 -7.25
N LEU A 13 -20.43 -18.86 -6.61
CA LEU A 13 -21.05 -17.61 -6.17
C LEU A 13 -20.47 -17.11 -4.84
N ILE A 14 -19.82 -17.98 -4.05
CA ILE A 14 -19.13 -17.58 -2.82
C ILE A 14 -18.00 -16.61 -3.18
N PHE A 15 -18.03 -15.42 -2.59
CA PHE A 15 -16.98 -14.42 -2.77
C PHE A 15 -15.62 -15.01 -2.39
N ARG A 16 -14.78 -15.21 -3.41
CA ARG A 16 -13.39 -15.61 -3.23
C ARG A 16 -12.53 -14.35 -3.33
N PRO A 17 -11.95 -13.86 -2.23
CA PRO A 17 -11.06 -12.71 -2.31
C PRO A 17 -9.94 -13.04 -3.29
N THR A 18 -9.83 -12.23 -4.34
CA THR A 18 -8.78 -12.39 -5.35
C THR A 18 -7.40 -12.25 -4.71
N LYS A 19 -6.35 -12.73 -5.36
CA LYS A 19 -4.96 -12.55 -4.88
C LYS A 19 -4.61 -11.07 -4.60
N LEU A 20 -5.34 -10.14 -5.22
CA LEU A 20 -5.24 -8.69 -5.04
C LEU A 20 -6.11 -8.16 -3.89
N SER A 21 -7.25 -8.80 -3.60
CA SER A 21 -8.16 -8.48 -2.48
C SER A 21 -7.77 -9.13 -1.16
N ARG A 22 -6.89 -10.14 -1.16
CA ARG A 22 -6.17 -10.55 0.05
C ARG A 22 -5.45 -9.31 0.55
N ASN A 23 -5.98 -8.71 1.61
CA ASN A 23 -5.38 -7.61 2.33
C ASN A 23 -3.94 -8.03 2.61
N LYS A 24 -2.99 -7.52 1.82
CA LYS A 24 -1.57 -7.62 2.11
C LYS A 24 -1.27 -6.35 2.89
N PRO A 25 -1.50 -6.33 4.22
CA PRO A 25 -1.12 -5.16 4.99
C PRO A 25 0.35 -4.92 4.70
N LYS A 26 0.68 -3.66 4.40
CA LYS A 26 2.09 -3.26 4.32
C LYS A 26 2.72 -3.63 5.68
N PRO A 27 3.91 -4.25 5.71
CA PRO A 27 4.55 -4.57 6.96
C PRO A 27 4.71 -3.27 7.76
N ILE A 28 4.45 -3.35 9.07
CA ILE A 28 4.76 -2.25 9.97
C ILE A 28 6.29 -2.15 9.99
N PRO A 29 6.87 -0.99 9.62
CA PRO A 29 8.31 -0.84 9.61
C PRO A 29 8.88 -1.11 11.01
N ILE A 30 10.06 -1.73 11.06
CA ILE A 30 10.78 -1.88 12.33
C ILE A 30 11.25 -0.51 12.82
N ALA A 31 11.50 -0.35 14.13
CA ALA A 31 11.84 0.94 14.72
C ALA A 31 13.04 1.65 14.05
N SER A 32 13.99 0.89 13.48
CA SER A 32 15.13 1.43 12.72
C SER A 32 14.77 1.93 11.31
N GLU A 33 13.67 1.47 10.74
CA GLU A 33 13.15 1.89 9.43
C GLU A 33 12.20 3.09 9.54
N VAL A 34 11.76 3.43 10.76
CA VAL A 34 10.94 4.61 11.01
C VAL A 34 11.84 5.84 10.93
N GLU A 35 11.81 6.55 9.79
CA GLU A 35 12.45 7.87 9.70
C GLU A 35 11.87 8.79 10.78
N THR A 36 12.70 9.21 11.73
CA THR A 36 12.33 10.25 12.69
C THR A 36 12.16 11.57 11.96
N TYR A 37 11.21 12.39 12.41
CA TYR A 37 11.00 13.72 11.86
C TYR A 37 12.28 14.58 12.00
N ASP A 38 12.94 14.87 10.87
CA ASP A 38 14.08 15.79 10.79
C ASP A 38 13.65 17.12 10.17
N ALA A 39 13.34 18.08 11.05
CA ALA A 39 12.94 19.43 10.68
C ALA A 39 14.02 20.16 9.85
N VAL A 40 15.30 19.95 10.17
CA VAL A 40 16.41 20.68 9.55
C VAL A 40 16.55 20.28 8.09
N ARG A 41 16.49 18.97 7.80
CA ARG A 41 16.53 18.46 6.43
C ARG A 41 15.37 18.99 5.59
N LEU A 42 14.16 18.99 6.14
CA LEU A 42 12.96 19.49 5.44
C LEU A 42 13.08 20.98 5.11
N LEU A 43 13.51 21.81 6.07
CA LEU A 43 13.70 23.25 5.86
C LEU A 43 14.78 23.55 4.81
N ARG A 44 15.90 22.82 4.85
CA ARG A 44 16.97 22.95 3.84
C ARG A 44 16.50 22.56 2.44
N LYS A 45 15.77 21.45 2.32
CA LYS A 45 15.18 21.01 1.05
C LYS A 45 14.22 22.07 0.51
N ARG A 46 13.28 22.55 1.35
CA ARG A 46 12.33 23.60 0.98
C ARG A 46 13.02 24.88 0.50
N LYS A 47 14.08 25.32 1.20
CA LYS A 47 14.90 26.48 0.79
C LYS A 47 15.49 26.26 -0.60
N TYR A 48 16.09 25.10 -0.83
CA TYR A 48 16.71 24.76 -2.11
C TYR A 48 15.69 24.69 -3.26
N ASP A 49 14.54 24.07 -3.02
CA ASP A 49 13.45 23.97 -4.00
C ASP A 49 12.91 25.36 -4.39
N CYS A 50 12.68 26.25 -3.42
CA CYS A 50 12.31 27.65 -3.68
C CYS A 50 13.31 28.37 -4.57
N MET A 51 14.60 28.19 -4.30
CA MET A 51 15.68 28.84 -5.05
C MET A 51 15.74 28.34 -6.51
N ARG A 52 15.40 27.07 -6.76
CA ARG A 52 15.33 26.50 -8.10
C ARG A 52 14.09 26.89 -8.86
N MET A 53 12.92 26.88 -8.22
CA MET A 53 11.67 27.27 -8.88
C MET A 53 11.66 28.73 -9.30
N ARG A 54 12.41 29.61 -8.61
CA ARG A 54 12.57 31.02 -8.97
C ARG A 54 13.46 31.24 -10.21
N ARG A 55 14.18 30.23 -10.68
CA ARG A 55 15.10 30.30 -11.83
C ARG A 55 14.48 29.81 -13.15
N ILE A 56 13.22 29.39 -13.14
CA ILE A 56 12.40 29.06 -14.32
C ILE A 56 11.45 30.23 -14.55
#